data_AF-A0A1U7Y0B0-F1
#
_entry.id   AF-A0A1U7Y0B0-F1
#
_cell.length_a   1.000
_cell.length_b   1.000
_cell.length_c   1.000
_cell.angle_alpha   90.00
_cell.angle_beta   90.00
_cell.angle_gamma   90.00
#
_symmetry.space_group_name_H-M   'P 1'
#
loop_
_entity.id
_entity.type
_entity.pdbx_description
1 polymer ?
#
loop_
_entity_poly.entity_id
_entity_poly.type
_entity_poly.pdbx_seq_one_letter_code
_entity_poly.pdbx_strand_id
1 'polypeptide(L)'
;MAVIVVNYADATNNNNIVQFNPITQLPIKLAGSHNFSLWKAQVSMLMRGYDIYGLLDGTTPVPSQIISSNNQTVNNPTYLTWFCQDLLIQNDILASVDPTLDVSIASATSSKAAWDALHIVRSLCDELATAGSPVANKELIVKILTGLGSDFKEFSAPIWARDTTISYEELYEKLLDHGLFLKHHDTHIFLSNSIIAAIAQRSTAQPRNNINNMHYNNADNNQPNRGQTRKPGKNFA
;
A
#
# COMPACT_ATOMS: atom_id res chain seq x y z
N MET A 1 24.64 15.57 15.27
CA MET A 1 24.94 16.97 14.85
C MET A 1 23.94 17.33 13.76
N ALA A 2 23.27 18.48 13.86
CA ALA A 2 22.55 19.05 12.71
C ALA A 2 23.58 19.62 11.72
N VAL A 3 23.28 19.55 10.43
CA VAL A 3 24.08 20.19 9.39
C VAL A 3 23.33 21.45 8.97
N ILE A 4 23.98 22.61 9.12
CA ILE A 4 23.48 23.85 8.54
C ILE A 4 24.02 23.90 7.11
N VAL A 5 23.12 23.86 6.13
CA VAL A 5 23.46 24.00 4.72
C VAL A 5 23.24 25.46 4.33
N VAL A 6 24.32 26.14 3.97
CA VAL A 6 24.24 27.49 3.41
C VAL A 6 23.97 27.35 1.92
N ASN A 7 22.79 27.79 1.46
CA ASN A 7 22.50 27.81 0.03
C ASN A 7 23.21 29.02 -0.61
N TYR A 8 24.02 28.75 -1.64
CA TYR A 8 24.75 29.79 -2.37
C TYR A 8 23.82 30.49 -3.37
N ALA A 9 23.16 31.57 -2.94
CA ALA A 9 22.57 32.55 -3.84
C ALA A 9 22.55 33.94 -3.18
N ASP A 10 23.51 34.76 -3.63
CA ASP A 10 23.69 36.18 -3.38
C ASP A 10 24.34 36.58 -2.03
N ALA A 11 25.45 37.33 -2.14
CA ALA A 11 26.45 37.57 -1.10
C ALA A 11 25.99 38.53 0.03
N THR A 12 24.68 38.67 0.25
CA THR A 12 24.12 39.61 1.23
C THR A 12 22.98 39.04 2.09
N ASN A 13 22.49 37.82 1.85
CA ASN A 13 21.53 37.15 2.74
C ASN A 13 21.94 35.69 2.99
N ASN A 14 22.48 35.42 4.18
CA ASN A 14 22.77 34.06 4.64
C ASN A 14 21.45 33.31 4.92
N ASN A 15 20.83 32.80 3.87
CA ASN A 15 19.65 31.95 3.97
C ASN A 15 20.09 30.54 4.39
N ASN A 16 20.28 30.36 5.70
CA ASN A 16 20.72 29.11 6.29
C ASN A 16 19.54 28.11 6.33
N ILE A 17 19.70 26.97 5.67
CA ILE A 17 18.78 25.84 5.78
C ILE A 17 19.28 24.92 6.89
N VAL A 18 18.39 24.57 7.82
CA VAL A 18 18.68 23.65 8.93
C VAL A 18 18.21 22.25 8.55
N GLN A 19 19.16 21.32 8.47
CA GLN A 19 18.86 19.90 8.30
C GLN A 19 19.08 19.15 9.62
N PHE A 20 18.05 18.41 10.02
CA PHE A 20 18.08 17.60 11.22
C PHE A 20 18.49 16.16 10.89
N ASN A 21 19.03 15.48 11.90
CA ASN A 21 19.05 14.03 11.92
C ASN A 21 18.00 13.57 12.94
N PRO A 22 16.77 13.27 12.49
CA PRO A 22 15.66 12.99 13.40
C PRO A 22 15.94 11.77 14.29
N ILE A 23 16.69 10.77 13.83
CA ILE A 23 17.08 9.60 14.64
C ILE A 23 17.87 10.01 15.88
N THR A 24 18.75 11.00 15.75
CA THR A 24 19.65 11.42 16.84
C THR A 24 19.14 12.63 17.63
N GLN A 25 18.29 13.47 17.03
CA GLN A 25 17.83 14.73 17.62
C GLN A 25 16.37 14.68 18.08
N LEU A 26 15.61 13.67 17.63
CA LEU A 26 14.25 13.39 18.08
C LEU A 26 14.17 11.94 18.61
N PRO A 27 14.84 11.60 19.72
CA PRO A 27 14.92 10.21 20.22
C PRO A 27 13.56 9.63 20.62
N ILE A 28 12.59 10.47 20.96
CA ILE A 28 11.23 10.06 21.29
C ILE A 28 10.40 10.02 20.02
N LYS A 29 9.97 8.81 19.65
CA LYS A 29 9.03 8.57 18.56
C LYS A 29 7.59 8.65 19.06
N LEU A 30 6.70 9.36 18.37
CA LEU A 30 5.29 9.43 18.73
C LEU A 30 4.64 8.05 18.50
N ALA A 31 4.25 7.36 19.57
CA ALA A 31 3.70 5.99 19.52
C ALA A 31 2.24 5.93 19.99
N GLY A 32 1.60 7.09 20.14
CA GLY A 32 0.21 7.22 20.56
C GLY A 32 0.00 8.36 21.56
N SER A 33 -1.14 8.32 22.24
CA SER A 33 -1.58 9.37 23.16
C SER A 33 -0.69 9.47 24.41
N HIS A 34 -0.09 8.39 24.91
CA HIS A 34 0.62 8.44 26.19
C HIS A 34 1.90 9.28 26.16
N ASN A 35 2.57 9.43 25.02
CA ASN A 35 3.84 10.18 24.91
C ASN A 35 3.73 11.45 24.05
N PHE A 36 2.54 11.77 23.53
CA PHE A 36 2.35 12.96 22.69
C PHE A 36 2.83 14.25 23.36
N SER A 37 2.56 14.46 24.65
CA SER A 37 2.98 15.70 25.33
C SER A 37 4.51 15.83 25.38
N LEU A 38 5.21 14.72 25.59
CA LEU A 38 6.67 14.67 25.65
C LEU A 38 7.29 14.80 24.25
N TRP A 39 6.75 14.08 23.27
CA TRP A 39 7.12 14.21 21.86
C TRP A 39 6.92 15.65 21.36
N LYS A 40 5.76 16.25 21.63
CA LYS A 40 5.43 17.63 21.27
C LYS A 40 6.43 18.61 21.88
N ALA A 41 6.77 18.43 23.16
CA ALA A 41 7.76 19.27 23.82
C ALA A 41 9.13 19.15 23.14
N GLN A 42 9.58 17.93 22.83
CA GLN A 42 10.86 17.69 22.16
C GLN A 42 10.93 18.36 20.78
N VAL A 43 9.93 18.15 19.93
CA VAL A 43 9.87 18.79 18.60
C VAL A 43 9.79 20.31 18.75
N SER A 44 8.95 20.82 19.64
CA SER A 44 8.80 22.26 19.85
C SER A 44 10.10 22.91 20.33
N MET A 45 10.81 22.28 21.27
CA MET A 45 12.09 22.78 21.78
C MET A 45 13.16 22.78 20.69
N LEU A 46 13.25 21.71 19.89
CA LEU A 46 14.20 21.63 18.79
C LEU A 46 13.94 22.75 17.78
N MET A 47 12.71 22.90 17.31
CA MET A 47 12.34 23.88 16.30
C MET A 47 12.52 25.32 16.80
N ARG A 48 12.23 25.59 18.08
CA ARG A 48 12.50 26.89 18.72
C ARG A 48 14.00 27.15 18.88
N GLY A 49 14.79 26.13 19.17
CA GLY A 49 16.25 26.24 19.29
C GLY A 49 16.94 26.68 18.00
N TYR A 50 16.32 26.43 16.85
CA TYR A 50 16.79 26.85 15.53
C TYR A 50 16.00 28.03 14.93
N ASP A 51 15.07 28.62 15.68
CA ASP A 51 14.22 29.73 15.23
C ASP A 51 13.35 29.42 14.00
N ILE A 52 12.93 28.17 13.83
CA ILE A 52 12.10 27.71 12.71
C ILE A 52 10.71 27.25 13.14
N TYR A 53 10.36 27.40 14.42
CA TYR A 53 9.04 27.02 14.95
C TYR A 53 7.88 27.72 14.23
N GLY A 54 8.13 28.91 13.67
CA GLY A 54 7.12 29.67 12.96
C GLY A 54 6.54 28.99 11.71
N LEU A 55 7.27 28.01 11.14
CA LEU A 55 6.75 27.18 10.05
C LEU A 55 5.69 26.17 10.53
N LEU A 56 5.72 25.77 11.81
CA LEU A 56 4.75 24.83 12.39
C LEU A 56 3.46 25.52 12.83
N ASP A 57 3.58 26.65 13.52
CA ASP A 57 2.41 27.38 14.01
C ASP A 57 1.79 28.32 12.97
N GLY A 58 2.53 28.61 11.89
CA GLY A 58 2.10 29.49 10.80
C GLY A 58 2.43 30.96 11.02
N THR A 59 3.22 31.30 12.05
CA THR A 59 3.72 32.67 12.25
C THR A 59 4.77 33.09 11.23
N THR A 60 5.41 32.13 10.54
CA THR A 60 6.26 32.38 9.36
C THR A 60 5.43 32.16 8.08
N PRO A 61 4.87 33.23 7.48
CA PRO A 61 4.03 33.10 6.29
C PRO A 61 4.85 32.68 5.07
N VAL A 62 4.17 32.06 4.10
CA VAL A 62 4.76 31.72 2.80
C VAL A 62 5.23 33.00 2.08
N PRO A 63 6.52 33.11 1.70
CA PRO A 63 7.01 34.24 0.92
C PRO A 63 6.44 34.22 -0.50
N SER A 64 6.26 35.38 -1.12
CA SER A 64 5.91 35.47 -2.54
C SER A 64 6.98 34.80 -3.39
N GLN A 65 6.59 33.99 -4.39
CA GLN A 65 7.53 33.33 -5.31
C GLN A 65 8.28 34.33 -6.20
N ILE A 66 7.66 35.48 -6.45
CA ILE A 66 8.12 36.50 -7.38
C ILE A 66 8.12 37.85 -6.67
N ILE A 67 9.20 38.61 -6.86
CA ILE A 67 9.34 39.98 -6.35
C ILE A 67 9.75 40.93 -7.49
N SER A 68 9.42 42.20 -7.35
CA SER A 68 9.89 43.24 -8.28
C SER A 68 11.20 43.82 -7.75
N SER A 69 12.29 43.65 -8.51
CA SER A 69 13.59 44.27 -8.24
C SER A 69 14.02 45.05 -9.48
N ASN A 70 14.34 46.34 -9.32
CA ASN A 70 14.75 47.22 -10.41
C ASN A 70 13.78 47.23 -11.63
N ASN A 71 12.46 47.30 -11.40
CA ASN A 71 11.41 47.21 -12.43
C ASN A 71 11.40 45.90 -13.25
N GLN A 72 12.10 44.87 -12.79
CA GLN A 72 12.06 43.53 -13.37
C GLN A 72 11.43 42.54 -12.38
N THR A 73 10.70 41.60 -12.94
CA THR A 73 10.08 40.49 -12.22
C THR A 73 11.13 39.41 -12.02
N VAL A 74 11.55 39.17 -10.78
CA VAL A 74 12.58 38.18 -10.43
C VAL A 74 12.06 37.14 -9.46
N ASN A 75 12.63 35.93 -9.51
CA ASN A 75 12.33 34.88 -8.54
C ASN A 75 12.82 35.30 -7.15
N ASN A 76 12.00 35.07 -6.14
CA ASN A 76 12.34 35.38 -4.77
C ASN A 76 13.21 34.26 -4.16
N PRO A 77 14.48 34.51 -3.82
CA PRO A 77 15.34 33.50 -3.21
C PRO A 77 14.83 33.05 -1.83
N THR A 78 14.09 33.89 -1.10
CA THR A 78 13.56 33.53 0.23
C THR A 78 12.43 32.51 0.16
N TYR A 79 11.69 32.46 -0.96
CA TYR A 79 10.69 31.41 -1.19
C TYR A 79 11.33 30.04 -1.26
N LEU A 80 12.43 29.89 -2.01
CA LEU A 80 13.10 28.60 -2.17
C LEU A 80 13.65 28.10 -0.82
N THR A 81 14.28 28.98 -0.04
CA THR A 81 14.76 28.64 1.31
C THR A 81 13.61 28.21 2.22
N TRP A 82 12.52 28.98 2.25
CA TRP A 82 11.34 28.64 3.04
C TRP A 82 10.76 27.28 2.63
N PHE A 83 10.63 27.04 1.32
CA PHE A 83 10.07 25.80 0.78
C PHE A 83 10.94 24.59 1.11
N CYS A 84 12.26 24.71 0.96
CA CYS A 84 13.19 23.65 1.36
C CYS A 84 13.12 23.38 2.87
N GLN A 85 13.05 24.42 3.70
CA GLN A 85 12.97 24.28 5.14
C GLN A 85 11.66 23.58 5.56
N ASP A 86 10.53 23.95 4.96
CA ASP A 86 9.23 23.32 5.22
C ASP A 86 9.25 21.82 4.88
N LEU A 87 9.81 21.45 3.72
CA LEU A 87 9.93 20.04 3.32
C LEU A 87 10.81 19.22 4.27
N LEU A 88 11.91 19.80 4.76
CA LEU A 88 12.77 19.12 5.72
C LEU A 88 12.03 18.88 7.04
N ILE A 89 11.34 19.89 7.55
CA ILE A 89 10.54 19.75 8.78
C ILE A 89 9.44 18.70 8.60
N GLN A 90 8.77 18.64 7.43
CA GLN A 90 7.81 17.58 7.14
C GLN A 90 8.44 16.19 7.22
N ASN A 91 9.62 16.02 6.61
CA ASN A 91 10.36 14.75 6.67
C ASN A 91 10.74 14.38 8.11
N ASP A 92 11.16 15.35 8.92
CA ASP A 92 11.54 15.12 10.31
C ASP A 92 10.33 14.75 11.18
N ILE A 93 9.18 15.40 10.97
CA ILE A 93 7.92 15.02 11.63
C ILE A 93 7.60 13.58 11.28
N LEU A 94 7.58 13.23 9.99
CA LEU A 94 7.28 11.88 9.52
C LEU A 94 8.24 10.84 10.13
N ALA A 95 9.55 11.13 10.15
CA ALA A 95 10.55 10.24 10.74
C ALA A 95 10.40 10.08 12.27
N SER A 96 9.84 11.09 12.95
CA SER A 96 9.64 11.12 14.40
C SER A 96 8.32 10.48 14.87
N VAL A 97 7.50 9.99 13.94
CA VAL A 97 6.19 9.42 14.23
C VAL A 97 6.15 7.93 13.90
N ASP A 98 5.46 7.16 14.74
CA ASP A 98 5.25 5.72 14.51
C ASP A 98 4.42 5.46 13.24
N PRO A 99 4.73 4.40 12.46
CA PRO A 99 4.08 4.18 11.16
C PRO A 99 2.55 4.05 11.24
N THR A 100 2.02 3.71 12.41
CA THR A 100 0.57 3.68 12.66
C THR A 100 -0.13 5.03 12.48
N LEU A 101 0.60 6.15 12.52
CA LEU A 101 0.09 7.51 12.35
C LEU A 101 0.51 8.12 10.99
N ASP A 102 1.26 7.38 10.16
CA ASP A 102 1.84 7.90 8.90
C ASP A 102 0.77 8.32 7.89
N VAL A 103 -0.36 7.62 7.80
CA VAL A 103 -1.41 7.95 6.80
C VAL A 103 -1.99 9.35 6.99
N SER A 104 -2.13 9.81 8.24
CA SER A 104 -2.63 11.15 8.55
C SER A 104 -1.61 12.24 8.22
N ILE A 105 -0.31 11.91 8.21
CA ILE A 105 0.79 12.85 7.97
C ILE A 105 1.20 12.85 6.49
N ALA A 106 1.16 11.69 5.83
CA ALA A 106 1.61 11.52 4.45
C ALA A 106 0.78 12.32 3.44
N SER A 107 -0.44 12.73 3.82
CA SER A 107 -1.29 13.60 3.00
C SER A 107 -1.08 15.09 3.28
N ALA A 108 -0.26 15.45 4.27
CA ALA A 108 0.04 16.84 4.58
C ALA A 108 0.86 17.48 3.44
N THR A 109 0.52 18.71 3.11
CA THR A 109 1.18 19.49 2.05
C THR A 109 2.21 20.48 2.59
N SER A 110 2.28 20.65 3.91
CA SER A 110 3.18 21.56 4.62
C SER A 110 3.51 21.02 6.01
N SER A 111 4.59 21.52 6.60
CA SER A 111 4.98 21.17 7.98
C SER A 111 3.90 21.57 8.99
N LYS A 112 3.27 22.72 8.77
CA LYS A 112 2.07 23.15 9.51
C LYS A 112 0.92 22.16 9.40
N ALA A 113 0.57 21.73 8.19
CA ALA A 113 -0.53 20.79 7.98
C ALA A 113 -0.25 19.45 8.70
N ALA A 114 0.98 18.95 8.64
CA ALA A 114 1.40 17.75 9.36
C ALA A 114 1.28 17.93 10.89
N TRP A 115 1.74 19.06 11.40
CA TRP A 115 1.67 19.41 12.81
C TRP A 115 0.23 19.52 13.32
N ASP A 116 -0.63 20.23 12.59
CA ASP A 116 -2.04 20.41 12.93
C ASP A 116 -2.81 19.09 12.86
N ALA A 117 -2.57 18.25 11.85
CA ALA A 117 -3.18 16.92 11.73
C ALA A 117 -2.91 16.04 12.97
N LEU A 118 -1.67 16.03 13.46
CA LEU A 118 -1.28 15.31 14.68
C LEU A 118 -2.01 15.84 15.93
N HIS A 119 -2.24 17.15 16.02
CA HIS A 119 -3.01 17.75 17.12
C HIS A 119 -4.49 17.40 17.05
N ILE A 120 -5.07 17.35 15.84
CA ILE A 120 -6.47 16.95 15.64
C ILE A 120 -6.67 15.50 16.06
N VAL A 121 -5.82 14.58 15.59
CA VAL A 121 -5.88 13.16 15.97
C VAL A 121 -5.81 13.01 17.49
N ARG A 122 -4.89 13.74 18.14
CA ARG A 122 -4.78 13.76 19.59
C ARG A 122 -6.05 14.24 20.28
N SER A 123 -6.61 15.37 19.83
CA SER A 123 -7.83 15.94 20.41
C SER A 123 -9.02 14.98 20.28
N LEU A 124 -9.14 14.30 19.14
CA LEU A 124 -10.19 13.29 18.92
C LEU A 124 -10.03 12.10 19.88
N CYS A 125 -8.80 11.62 20.07
CA CYS A 125 -8.54 10.56 21.05
C CYS A 125 -8.91 10.99 22.48
N ASP A 126 -8.57 12.23 22.86
CA ASP A 126 -8.85 12.75 24.20
C ASP A 126 -10.36 13.00 24.42
N GLU A 127 -11.09 13.44 23.39
CA GLU A 127 -12.54 13.60 23.41
C GLU A 127 -13.25 12.25 23.61
N LEU A 128 -12.86 11.24 22.84
CA LEU A 128 -13.39 9.88 22.95
C LEU A 128 -13.10 9.28 24.34
N ALA A 129 -11.91 9.52 24.87
CA ALA A 129 -11.55 9.11 26.24
C ALA A 129 -12.42 9.82 27.30
N THR A 130 -12.65 11.12 27.14
CA THR A 130 -13.47 11.93 28.06
C THR A 130 -14.94 11.55 28.01
N ALA A 131 -15.47 11.21 26.82
CA ALA A 131 -16.82 10.72 26.62
C ALA A 131 -17.06 9.30 27.21
N GLY A 132 -16.02 8.65 27.77
CA GLY A 132 -16.09 7.32 28.35
C GLY A 132 -16.04 6.19 27.31
N SER A 133 -15.79 6.52 26.04
CA SER A 133 -15.64 5.57 24.93
C SER A 133 -14.28 5.71 24.24
N PRO A 134 -13.15 5.57 24.96
CA PRO A 134 -11.84 5.51 24.32
C PRO A 134 -11.83 4.31 23.37
N VAL A 135 -11.40 4.51 22.13
CA VAL A 135 -11.35 3.42 21.15
C VAL A 135 -10.26 2.44 21.55
N ALA A 136 -10.64 1.40 22.28
CA ALA A 136 -9.72 0.35 22.68
C ALA A 136 -9.33 -0.49 21.45
N ASN A 137 -8.11 -1.04 21.43
CA ASN A 137 -7.65 -1.89 20.33
C ASN A 137 -8.65 -3.02 20.00
N LYS A 138 -9.34 -3.57 21.00
CA LYS A 138 -10.41 -4.57 20.82
C LYS A 138 -11.58 -4.06 19.97
N GLU A 139 -12.01 -2.81 20.17
CA GLU A 139 -13.13 -2.21 19.45
C GLU A 139 -12.71 -1.82 18.04
N LEU A 140 -11.47 -1.34 17.88
CA LEU A 140 -10.82 -1.13 16.58
C LEU A 140 -10.76 -2.42 15.76
N ILE A 141 -10.28 -3.52 16.35
CA ILE A 141 -10.22 -4.84 15.71
C ILE A 141 -11.60 -5.27 15.23
N VAL A 142 -12.61 -5.19 16.10
CA VAL A 142 -14.00 -5.51 15.75
C VAL A 142 -14.48 -4.62 14.60
N LYS A 143 -14.25 -3.31 14.68
CA LYS A 143 -14.70 -2.36 13.67
C LYS A 143 -14.05 -2.63 12.31
N ILE A 144 -12.75 -2.87 12.28
CA ILE A 144 -11.99 -3.24 11.09
C ILE A 144 -12.59 -4.52 10.49
N LEU A 145 -12.70 -5.59 11.26
CA LEU A 145 -13.22 -6.87 10.78
C LEU A 145 -14.66 -6.79 10.27
N THR A 146 -15.50 -5.93 10.86
CA THR A 146 -16.87 -5.68 10.35
C THR A 146 -16.92 -4.81 9.10
N GLY A 147 -15.90 -3.97 8.87
CA GLY A 147 -15.82 -3.06 7.72
C GLY A 147 -15.11 -3.66 6.50
N LEU A 148 -14.47 -4.81 6.65
CA LEU A 148 -13.83 -5.52 5.54
C LEU A 148 -14.89 -6.06 4.55
N GLY A 149 -14.66 -5.83 3.26
CA GLY A 149 -15.53 -6.30 2.18
C GLY A 149 -15.51 -7.82 1.99
N SER A 150 -16.32 -8.34 1.07
CA SER A 150 -16.46 -9.78 0.79
C SER A 150 -15.14 -10.49 0.49
N ASP A 151 -14.19 -9.79 -0.12
CA ASP A 151 -12.93 -10.34 -0.60
C ASP A 151 -11.98 -10.71 0.57
N PHE A 152 -12.25 -10.17 1.75
CA PHE A 152 -11.53 -10.45 3.00
C PHE A 152 -12.32 -11.42 3.90
N LYS A 153 -13.38 -12.06 3.41
CA LYS A 153 -14.17 -13.00 4.21
C LYS A 153 -13.38 -14.26 4.60
N GLU A 154 -12.54 -14.75 3.70
CA GLU A 154 -11.64 -15.90 3.96
C GLU A 154 -10.62 -15.59 5.05
N PHE A 155 -10.24 -14.32 5.17
CA PHE A 155 -9.38 -13.81 6.23
C PHE A 155 -10.11 -13.60 7.57
N SER A 156 -11.25 -12.91 7.51
CA SER A 156 -11.96 -12.45 8.71
C SER A 156 -12.70 -13.57 9.43
N ALA A 157 -13.23 -14.57 8.73
CA ALA A 157 -14.00 -15.65 9.34
C ALA A 157 -13.21 -16.51 10.35
N PRO A 158 -11.97 -16.98 10.05
CA PRO A 158 -11.13 -17.66 11.04
C PRO A 158 -10.81 -16.81 12.27
N ILE A 159 -10.66 -15.51 12.05
CA ILE A 159 -10.39 -14.53 13.11
C ILE A 159 -11.61 -14.32 14.02
N TRP A 160 -12.82 -14.40 13.48
CA TRP A 160 -14.06 -14.40 14.27
C TRP A 160 -14.28 -15.71 15.04
N ALA A 161 -13.81 -16.83 14.49
CA ALA A 161 -14.08 -18.16 15.03
C ALA A 161 -13.11 -18.61 16.14
N ARG A 162 -12.00 -17.90 16.35
CA ARG A 162 -11.02 -18.26 17.40
C ARG A 162 -11.51 -17.83 18.78
N ASP A 163 -11.10 -18.60 19.79
CA ASP A 163 -11.29 -18.26 21.20
C ASP A 163 -10.17 -17.38 21.78
N THR A 164 -9.10 -17.13 21.01
CA THR A 164 -7.93 -16.34 21.45
C THR A 164 -8.01 -14.89 20.97
N THR A 165 -7.60 -13.95 21.82
CA THR A 165 -7.53 -12.53 21.47
C THR A 165 -6.35 -12.26 20.53
N ILE A 166 -6.59 -11.62 19.40
CA ILE A 166 -5.52 -11.07 18.54
C ILE A 166 -5.13 -9.68 19.02
N SER A 167 -3.85 -9.35 18.88
CA SER A 167 -3.41 -7.98 18.99
C SER A 167 -3.75 -7.21 17.70
N TYR A 168 -3.73 -5.87 17.78
CA TYR A 168 -3.94 -5.05 16.60
C TYR A 168 -2.78 -5.22 15.61
N GLU A 169 -1.57 -5.35 16.13
CA GLU A 169 -0.33 -5.49 15.36
C GLU A 169 -0.33 -6.78 14.54
N GLU A 170 -0.71 -7.92 15.15
CA GLU A 170 -0.79 -9.20 14.43
C GLU A 170 -1.92 -9.17 13.39
N LEU A 171 -3.05 -8.51 13.69
CA LEU A 171 -4.14 -8.34 12.74
C LEU A 171 -3.69 -7.53 11.52
N TYR A 172 -2.96 -6.43 11.75
CA TYR A 172 -2.45 -5.54 10.72
C TYR A 172 -1.49 -6.26 9.77
N GLU A 173 -0.50 -6.98 10.28
CA GLU A 173 0.44 -7.73 9.44
C GLU A 173 -0.27 -8.77 8.57
N LYS A 174 -1.19 -9.55 9.16
CA LYS A 174 -1.90 -10.58 8.39
C LYS A 174 -2.87 -9.98 7.37
N LEU A 175 -3.45 -8.80 7.63
CA LEU A 175 -4.26 -8.07 6.66
C LEU A 175 -3.41 -7.61 5.47
N LEU A 176 -2.21 -7.13 5.72
CA LEU A 176 -1.27 -6.70 4.68
C LEU A 176 -0.89 -7.88 3.77
N ASP A 177 -0.54 -9.02 4.38
CA ASP A 177 -0.20 -10.26 3.66
C ASP A 177 -1.38 -10.76 2.81
N HIS A 178 -2.59 -10.74 3.35
CA HIS A 178 -3.77 -11.16 2.60
C HIS A 178 -4.13 -10.18 1.47
N GLY A 179 -3.89 -8.88 1.64
CA GLY A 179 -4.04 -7.89 0.57
C GLY A 179 -3.07 -8.17 -0.59
N LEU A 180 -1.82 -8.56 -0.29
CA LEU A 180 -0.86 -9.01 -1.29
C LEU A 180 -1.31 -10.31 -1.96
N PHE A 181 -1.83 -11.27 -1.20
CA PHE A 181 -2.39 -12.50 -1.74
C PHE A 181 -3.52 -12.25 -2.75
N LEU A 182 -4.50 -11.38 -2.43
CA LEU A 182 -5.59 -11.03 -3.34
C LEU A 182 -5.07 -10.46 -4.67
N LYS A 183 -4.06 -9.58 -4.61
CA LYS A 183 -3.43 -9.02 -5.81
C LYS A 183 -2.77 -10.09 -6.69
N HIS A 184 -2.12 -11.08 -6.09
CA HIS A 184 -1.56 -12.21 -6.82
C HIS A 184 -2.64 -13.17 -7.33
N HIS A 185 -3.73 -13.34 -6.58
CA HIS A 185 -4.84 -14.21 -6.93
C HIS A 185 -5.60 -13.72 -8.17
N ASP A 186 -5.89 -12.41 -8.26
CA ASP A 186 -6.49 -11.82 -9.46
C ASP A 186 -5.62 -12.07 -10.70
N THR A 187 -4.30 -11.89 -10.56
CA THR A 187 -3.35 -12.13 -11.64
C THR A 187 -3.36 -13.60 -12.10
N HIS A 188 -3.46 -14.54 -11.16
CA HIS A 188 -3.57 -15.97 -11.47
C HIS A 188 -4.92 -16.35 -12.08
N ILE A 189 -6.05 -15.83 -11.60
CA ILE A 189 -7.37 -16.06 -12.21
C ILE A 189 -7.39 -15.63 -13.68
N PHE A 190 -6.82 -14.46 -13.99
CA PHE A 190 -6.72 -13.98 -15.38
C PHE A 190 -5.88 -14.90 -16.28
N LEU A 191 -4.78 -15.44 -15.76
CA LEU A 191 -3.93 -16.41 -16.48
C LEU A 191 -4.62 -17.78 -16.63
N SER A 192 -5.29 -18.26 -15.57
CA SER A 192 -6.05 -19.51 -15.56
C SER A 192 -7.21 -19.49 -16.55
N ASN A 193 -7.99 -18.40 -16.60
CA ASN A 193 -9.11 -18.25 -17.54
C ASN A 193 -8.63 -18.20 -18.99
N SER A 194 -7.46 -17.59 -19.25
CA SER A 194 -6.84 -17.56 -20.58
C SER A 194 -6.32 -18.94 -21.02
N ILE A 195 -5.78 -19.74 -20.09
CA ILE A 195 -5.36 -21.13 -20.34
C ILE A 195 -6.58 -22.04 -20.60
N ILE A 196 -7.64 -21.92 -19.80
CA ILE A 196 -8.89 -22.69 -20.00
C ILE A 196 -9.53 -22.36 -21.35
N ALA A 197 -9.57 -21.08 -21.75
CA ALA A 197 -10.07 -20.68 -23.07
C ALA A 197 -9.21 -21.26 -24.23
N ALA A 198 -7.88 -21.24 -24.10
CA ALA A 198 -6.97 -21.82 -25.09
C ALA A 198 -7.10 -23.34 -25.21
N ILE A 199 -7.35 -24.04 -24.10
CA ILE A 199 -7.58 -25.50 -24.07
C ILE A 199 -8.96 -25.83 -24.67
N ALA A 200 -10.00 -25.05 -24.37
CA ALA A 200 -11.34 -25.25 -24.92
C ALA A 200 -11.37 -25.10 -26.45
N GLN A 201 -10.68 -24.11 -27.01
CA GLN A 201 -10.54 -23.92 -28.47
C GLN A 201 -9.78 -25.08 -29.15
N ARG A 202 -8.90 -25.76 -28.42
CA ARG A 202 -8.15 -26.92 -28.94
C ARG A 202 -9.00 -28.19 -29.03
N SER A 203 -10.10 -28.26 -28.30
CA SER A 203 -10.95 -29.47 -28.19
C SER A 203 -12.06 -29.58 -29.25
N THR A 204 -12.34 -28.53 -30.03
CA THR A 204 -13.42 -28.52 -31.04
C THR A 204 -12.99 -28.92 -32.46
N ALA A 205 -11.76 -29.38 -32.67
CA ALA A 205 -11.33 -29.88 -33.98
C ALA A 205 -11.69 -31.37 -34.15
N GLN A 206 -12.89 -31.66 -34.68
CA GLN A 206 -13.29 -33.00 -35.11
C GLN A 206 -12.46 -33.47 -36.33
N PRO A 207 -12.08 -34.76 -36.43
CA PRO A 207 -11.39 -35.30 -37.59
C PRO A 207 -12.37 -35.54 -38.75
N ARG A 208 -12.09 -34.94 -39.91
CA ARG A 208 -12.89 -35.09 -41.14
C ARG A 208 -12.41 -36.32 -41.92
N ASN A 209 -13.07 -37.46 -41.72
CA ASN A 209 -12.88 -38.67 -42.54
C ASN A 209 -13.45 -38.46 -43.95
N ASN A 210 -12.58 -38.42 -44.96
CA ASN A 210 -12.98 -38.32 -46.36
C ASN A 210 -12.85 -39.71 -47.02
N ILE A 211 -13.98 -40.41 -47.19
CA ILE A 211 -14.08 -41.68 -47.91
C ILE A 211 -14.13 -41.36 -49.41
N ASN A 212 -13.01 -41.53 -50.12
CA ASN A 212 -13.01 -41.51 -51.58
C ASN A 212 -13.04 -42.95 -52.12
N ASN A 213 -14.20 -43.34 -52.65
CA ASN A 213 -14.37 -44.52 -53.48
C ASN A 213 -13.58 -44.36 -54.79
N MET A 214 -12.51 -45.12 -54.99
CA MET A 214 -11.93 -45.36 -56.31
C MET A 214 -12.26 -46.79 -56.76
N HIS A 215 -13.01 -46.87 -57.87
CA HIS A 215 -13.40 -48.10 -58.56
C HIS A 215 -12.16 -48.86 -59.06
N TYR A 216 -12.14 -50.17 -58.78
CA TYR A 216 -11.17 -51.15 -59.27
C TYR A 216 -11.49 -51.59 -60.70
N ASN A 217 -10.46 -51.75 -61.53
CA ASN A 217 -10.50 -52.50 -62.78
C ASN A 217 -9.67 -53.78 -62.68
N ASN A 218 -10.13 -54.78 -63.44
CA ASN A 218 -9.49 -56.00 -63.90
C ASN A 218 -9.48 -57.25 -63.00
N ALA A 219 -10.46 -58.10 -63.29
CA ALA A 219 -10.31 -59.40 -63.97
C ALA A 219 -9.25 -60.40 -63.44
N ASP A 220 -9.77 -61.52 -62.93
CA ASP A 220 -9.71 -62.86 -63.56
C ASP A 220 -9.15 -64.01 -62.68
N ASN A 221 -9.85 -65.14 -62.80
CA ASN A 221 -9.46 -66.54 -62.55
C ASN A 221 -9.44 -67.19 -61.14
N ASN A 222 -10.46 -68.06 -60.97
CA ASN A 222 -10.42 -69.49 -60.59
C ASN A 222 -9.75 -70.00 -59.29
N GLN A 223 -10.62 -70.47 -58.37
CA GLN A 223 -10.70 -71.80 -57.66
C GLN A 223 -9.42 -72.58 -57.26
N PRO A 224 -9.51 -73.58 -56.34
CA PRO A 224 -10.24 -73.67 -55.05
C PRO A 224 -9.33 -74.29 -53.94
N ASN A 225 -9.89 -74.57 -52.75
CA ASN A 225 -9.92 -75.92 -52.11
C ASN A 225 -9.73 -75.95 -50.57
N ARG A 226 -10.68 -76.68 -49.93
CA ARG A 226 -10.63 -77.49 -48.70
C ARG A 226 -9.91 -77.02 -47.42
N GLY A 227 -10.66 -77.11 -46.32
CA GLY A 227 -10.10 -77.42 -45.00
C GLY A 227 -11.09 -77.26 -43.84
N GLN A 228 -11.72 -78.37 -43.43
CA GLN A 228 -12.53 -78.53 -42.20
C GLN A 228 -11.72 -78.16 -40.94
N THR A 229 -12.29 -77.68 -39.83
CA THR A 229 -12.90 -78.56 -38.80
C THR A 229 -13.45 -77.78 -37.58
N ARG A 230 -14.62 -78.23 -37.11
CA ARG A 230 -15.05 -78.50 -35.71
C ARG A 230 -15.41 -77.37 -34.72
N LYS A 231 -16.73 -77.21 -34.54
CA LYS A 231 -17.50 -76.91 -33.28
C LYS A 231 -17.34 -78.07 -32.24
N PRO A 232 -17.94 -78.10 -31.02
CA PRO A 232 -18.97 -77.22 -30.38
C PRO A 232 -18.61 -76.82 -28.91
N GLY A 233 -19.28 -75.89 -28.21
CA GLY A 233 -20.72 -75.72 -27.98
C GLY A 233 -21.22 -76.71 -26.92
N LYS A 234 -21.27 -76.29 -25.64
CA LYS A 234 -22.00 -76.99 -24.56
C LYS A 234 -22.83 -75.96 -23.79
N ASN A 235 -24.15 -76.08 -23.90
CA ASN A 235 -25.14 -75.47 -23.02
C ASN A 235 -25.61 -76.54 -22.02
N PHE A 236 -25.85 -76.12 -20.79
CA PHE A 236 -26.50 -76.90 -19.73
C PHE A 236 -28.02 -76.76 -19.82
N ALA A 237 -28.70 -77.89 -19.91
CA ALA A 237 -29.92 -78.26 -19.17
C ALA A 237 -30.11 -79.78 -19.36
#